data_AF-A0A7J9LM35-F1
#
_entry.id   AF-A0A7J9LM35-F1
#
_cell.length_a   1.000
_cell.length_b   1.000
_cell.length_c   1.000
_cell.angle_alpha   90.00
_cell.angle_beta   90.00
_cell.angle_gamma   90.00
#
_symmetry.space_group_name_H-M   'P 1'
#
loop_
_entity.id
_entity.type
_entity.pdbx_description
1 polymer ?
#
loop_
_entity_poly.entity_id
_entity_poly.type
_entity_poly.pdbx_seq_one_letter_code
_entity_poly.pdbx_strand_id
1 'polypeptide(L)'
;MVMYFYDFGFFISQQNLHRPSIFNTYIKPLSSYSSLISLARMSNNNFITSNIFLFSLHQFLLLVHTKPLVPALYVFGDSLFDSGNNNLLPTMARANFPPYGHNFVQHFTGRFTNGRTLPDFIAEFLELPYPPPYLGIHDSVPLTGLNYASSACGILPQTGTIFGKCLSLGEQIDLFKWTIESKLPTHFNSSEELSKHLADSIFIFTTGSNDYIQNYLEPTLFSTNHDYDPQSFAQLLIDDLSNHFQSVYKLGARKIIMHEIAPLGCIPHYTRKYQVVVGKCHEQTNQIVSYFNTKLHELLKSLTSTLQGSILVLARINSLGYDVITNPSKYGYSDASNPCCTTWGNGSAACIPWLEPCPNPNQHFFWDGYHNTETGNSVAASLCFNTSEFCTPFSIKDLIQI
;
A
#
# COMPACT_ATOMS: atom_id res chain seq x y z
N MET A 1 -24.46 15.82 -18.52
CA MET A 1 -24.18 17.22 -18.15
C MET A 1 -22.68 17.35 -18.02
N VAL A 2 -22.03 17.95 -19.03
CA VAL A 2 -20.57 18.01 -19.17
C VAL A 2 -20.06 19.26 -18.44
N MET A 3 -19.13 19.11 -17.50
CA MET A 3 -18.50 20.25 -16.80
C MET A 3 -17.03 20.34 -17.21
N TYR A 4 -16.66 21.48 -17.81
CA TYR A 4 -15.31 21.90 -18.13
C TYR A 4 -14.58 22.38 -16.86
N PHE A 5 -13.28 22.06 -16.72
CA PHE A 5 -12.39 22.70 -15.75
C PHE A 5 -11.29 23.47 -16.49
N TYR A 6 -11.06 24.71 -16.03
CA TYR A 6 -10.04 25.64 -16.53
C TYR A 6 -8.71 25.46 -15.79
N ASP A 7 -7.61 25.48 -16.55
CA ASP A 7 -6.21 25.53 -16.09
C ASP A 7 -5.85 26.87 -15.43
N PHE A 8 -5.06 26.82 -14.35
CA PHE A 8 -4.19 27.93 -13.94
C PHE A 8 -2.85 27.42 -13.41
N GLY A 9 -1.77 27.83 -14.09
CA GLY A 9 -0.39 27.54 -13.74
C GLY A 9 0.18 28.49 -12.67
N PHE A 10 1.12 27.99 -11.88
CA PHE A 10 1.86 28.75 -10.87
C PHE A 10 3.22 29.23 -11.40
N PHE A 11 3.54 30.50 -11.13
CA PHE A 11 4.90 31.07 -11.22
C PHE A 11 5.44 31.29 -9.80
N ILE A 12 6.68 30.83 -9.54
CA ILE A 12 7.43 31.05 -8.29
C ILE A 12 8.41 32.20 -8.52
N SER A 13 8.48 33.16 -7.58
CA SER A 13 9.57 34.14 -7.51
C SER A 13 10.26 34.08 -6.15
N GLN A 14 11.59 33.90 -6.16
CA GLN A 14 12.46 33.97 -4.99
C GLN A 14 12.74 35.43 -4.60
N GLN A 15 12.81 35.72 -3.29
CA GLN A 15 13.49 36.91 -2.78
C GLN A 15 14.41 36.59 -1.60
N ASN A 16 15.67 36.99 -1.77
CA ASN A 16 16.75 37.06 -0.79
C ASN A 16 16.57 38.26 0.15
N LEU A 17 16.97 38.13 1.42
CA LEU A 17 17.12 39.28 2.33
C LEU A 17 18.50 39.29 3.01
N HIS A 18 19.27 40.33 2.69
CA HIS A 18 20.50 40.77 3.32
C HIS A 18 20.26 41.38 4.72
N ARG A 19 21.21 41.18 5.64
CA ARG A 19 21.35 41.94 6.91
C ARG A 19 22.42 43.02 6.79
N PRO A 20 22.26 44.21 7.41
CA PRO A 20 23.35 45.15 7.61
C PRO A 20 23.94 45.09 9.03
N SER A 21 25.23 45.39 9.08
CA SER A 21 26.10 45.56 10.26
C SER A 21 26.04 46.99 10.81
N ILE A 22 26.12 47.17 12.13
CA ILE A 22 26.65 48.41 12.75
C ILE A 22 27.52 48.03 13.95
N PHE A 23 28.71 48.64 14.00
CA PHE A 23 29.73 48.57 15.05
C PHE A 23 29.84 49.92 15.79
N ASN A 24 30.55 49.87 16.93
CA ASN A 24 31.05 50.93 17.82
C ASN A 24 30.14 51.28 19.02
N THR A 25 30.63 51.37 20.26
CA THR A 25 31.99 51.72 20.70
C THR A 25 32.28 51.44 22.19
N TYR A 26 33.60 51.38 22.49
CA TYR A 26 34.34 51.69 23.73
C TYR A 26 34.62 50.61 24.80
N ILE A 27 35.94 50.46 25.02
CA ILE A 27 36.71 49.60 25.93
C ILE A 27 37.27 50.46 27.07
N LYS A 28 37.32 49.96 28.32
CA LYS A 28 38.52 49.85 29.21
C LYS A 28 38.20 49.30 30.62
N PRO A 29 39.19 48.76 31.39
CA PRO A 29 39.23 47.33 31.76
C PRO A 29 39.49 47.05 33.27
N LEU A 30 39.83 45.78 33.60
CA LEU A 30 40.34 45.18 34.86
C LEU A 30 39.22 44.60 35.76
N SER A 31 39.31 43.40 36.36
CA SER A 31 40.43 42.48 36.66
C SER A 31 39.88 41.13 37.14
N SER A 32 40.62 40.04 36.87
CA SER A 32 40.88 38.86 37.73
C SER A 32 40.74 37.51 37.01
N TYR A 33 41.88 37.01 36.54
CA TYR A 33 42.13 35.62 36.17
C TYR A 33 42.36 34.79 37.44
N SER A 34 41.48 33.86 37.79
CA SER A 34 41.83 32.73 38.66
C SER A 34 40.79 31.58 38.76
N SER A 35 39.93 31.34 37.76
CA SER A 35 38.89 30.29 37.87
C SER A 35 38.76 29.33 36.66
N LEU A 36 39.62 29.42 35.65
CA LEU A 36 39.41 28.72 34.36
C LEU A 36 40.12 27.37 34.20
N ILE A 37 40.98 26.97 35.14
CA ILE A 37 41.84 25.78 34.95
C ILE A 37 41.18 24.47 35.48
N SER A 38 40.22 24.56 36.39
CA SER A 38 39.47 23.40 36.91
C SER A 38 38.24 23.02 36.06
N LEU A 39 37.63 23.98 35.35
CA LEU A 39 36.50 23.72 34.44
C LEU A 39 36.93 23.13 33.09
N ALA A 40 38.14 23.44 32.61
CA ALA A 40 38.67 22.91 31.35
C ALA A 40 39.00 21.40 31.41
N ARG A 41 39.39 20.87 32.58
CA ARG A 41 39.62 19.41 32.75
C ARG A 41 38.33 18.61 32.87
N MET A 42 37.26 19.18 33.43
CA MET A 42 35.94 18.53 33.47
C MET A 42 35.20 18.62 32.13
N SER A 43 35.46 19.67 31.33
CA SER A 43 34.91 19.84 29.98
C SER A 43 35.48 18.84 28.97
N ASN A 44 36.79 18.54 29.01
CA ASN A 44 37.39 17.60 28.08
C ASN A 44 36.93 16.15 28.28
N ASN A 45 36.75 15.71 29.54
CA ASN A 45 36.25 14.36 29.79
C ASN A 45 34.79 14.19 29.33
N ASN A 46 33.93 15.20 29.54
CA ASN A 46 32.54 15.18 29.07
C ASN A 46 32.41 15.30 27.55
N PHE A 47 33.32 16.01 26.89
CA PHE A 47 33.34 16.12 25.43
C PHE A 47 33.81 14.80 24.79
N ILE A 48 34.82 14.15 25.36
CA ILE A 48 35.32 12.86 24.89
C ILE A 48 34.26 11.76 25.12
N THR A 49 33.60 11.71 26.29
CA THR A 49 32.53 10.73 26.54
C THR A 49 31.30 10.98 25.66
N SER A 50 30.92 12.24 25.42
CA SER A 50 29.81 12.57 24.50
C SER A 50 30.12 12.20 23.05
N ASN A 51 31.36 12.40 22.59
CA ASN A 51 31.75 12.00 21.25
C ASN A 51 31.88 10.48 21.13
N ILE A 52 32.39 9.77 22.15
CA ILE A 52 32.41 8.30 22.17
C ILE A 52 30.98 7.75 22.18
N PHE A 53 30.04 8.36 22.92
CA PHE A 53 28.64 7.94 22.93
C PHE A 53 27.96 8.20 21.59
N LEU A 54 28.21 9.35 20.95
CA LEU A 54 27.72 9.65 19.60
C LEU A 54 28.33 8.72 18.55
N PHE A 55 29.62 8.41 18.63
CA PHE A 55 30.31 7.49 17.72
C PHE A 55 29.86 6.04 17.94
N SER A 56 29.63 5.65 19.20
CA SER A 56 29.06 4.37 19.60
C SER A 56 27.61 4.25 19.11
N LEU A 57 26.79 5.29 19.25
CA LEU A 57 25.42 5.33 18.75
C LEU A 57 25.40 5.32 17.22
N HIS A 58 26.34 6.00 16.55
CA HIS A 58 26.49 5.96 15.10
C HIS A 58 26.94 4.57 14.62
N GLN A 59 27.88 3.93 15.31
CA GLN A 59 28.27 2.55 15.04
C GLN A 59 27.14 1.55 15.34
N PHE A 60 26.35 1.76 16.40
CA PHE A 60 25.19 0.93 16.73
C PHE A 60 24.08 1.09 15.69
N LEU A 61 23.83 2.31 15.21
CA LEU A 61 22.89 2.62 14.12
C LEU A 61 23.36 2.08 12.76
N LEU A 62 24.67 1.99 12.54
CA LEU A 62 25.26 1.35 11.35
C LEU A 62 25.29 -0.19 11.45
N LEU A 63 25.10 -0.77 12.64
CA LEU A 63 25.18 -2.21 12.92
C LEU A 63 23.83 -2.94 12.98
N VAL A 64 22.70 -2.24 12.93
CA VAL A 64 21.39 -2.87 12.73
C VAL A 64 21.12 -3.00 11.22
N HIS A 65 21.96 -3.76 10.53
CA HIS A 65 21.53 -4.41 9.28
C HIS A 65 20.85 -5.70 9.69
N THR A 66 19.58 -5.60 10.08
CA THR A 66 18.71 -6.76 10.18
C THR A 66 18.66 -7.42 8.81
N LYS A 67 19.04 -8.68 8.74
CA LYS A 67 19.04 -9.43 7.49
C LYS A 67 17.58 -9.71 7.13
N PRO A 68 17.09 -9.34 5.92
CA PRO A 68 15.71 -9.60 5.53
C PRO A 68 15.28 -11.04 5.79
N LEU A 69 14.06 -11.20 6.29
CA LEU A 69 13.51 -12.52 6.62
C LEU A 69 13.19 -13.36 5.38
N VAL A 70 12.94 -12.69 4.26
CA VAL A 70 12.83 -13.28 2.92
C VAL A 70 13.61 -12.43 1.92
N PRO A 71 13.97 -12.97 0.74
CA PRO A 71 14.79 -12.20 -0.21
C PRO A 71 14.05 -10.98 -0.77
N ALA A 72 12.77 -11.12 -1.11
CA ALA A 72 11.97 -10.08 -1.73
C ALA A 72 10.48 -10.15 -1.39
N LEU A 73 9.81 -9.00 -1.51
CA LEU A 73 8.36 -8.86 -1.52
C LEU A 73 7.93 -8.26 -2.87
N TYR A 74 7.19 -9.03 -3.67
CA TYR A 74 6.59 -8.55 -4.92
C TYR A 74 5.10 -8.28 -4.72
N VAL A 75 4.67 -7.08 -5.08
CA VAL A 75 3.32 -6.58 -4.79
C VAL A 75 2.54 -6.36 -6.08
N PHE A 76 1.34 -6.91 -6.17
CA PHE A 76 0.44 -6.79 -7.31
C PHE A 76 -0.95 -6.38 -6.82
N GLY A 77 -1.68 -5.65 -7.66
CA GLY A 77 -3.06 -5.32 -7.33
C GLY A 77 -3.53 -3.96 -7.76
N ASP A 78 -4.44 -3.41 -6.97
CA ASP A 78 -5.12 -2.15 -7.24
C ASP A 78 -4.66 -1.01 -6.31
N SER A 79 -5.53 0.00 -6.12
CA SER A 79 -5.28 1.19 -5.31
C SER A 79 -4.99 0.88 -3.84
N LEU A 80 -5.46 -0.26 -3.32
CA LEU A 80 -5.17 -0.66 -1.96
C LEU A 80 -3.68 -0.91 -1.74
N PHE A 81 -2.96 -1.34 -2.80
CA PHE A 81 -1.54 -1.68 -2.76
C PHE A 81 -0.65 -0.75 -3.59
N ASP A 82 -1.20 0.12 -4.45
CA ASP A 82 -0.42 1.05 -5.25
C ASP A 82 0.44 1.97 -4.35
N SER A 83 1.74 2.03 -4.67
CA SER A 83 2.73 2.84 -3.97
C SER A 83 3.19 4.08 -4.77
N GLY A 84 2.60 4.32 -5.94
CA GLY A 84 2.86 5.48 -6.78
C GLY A 84 3.02 5.19 -8.28
N ASN A 85 2.69 3.99 -8.78
CA ASN A 85 2.75 3.71 -10.22
C ASN A 85 1.81 4.65 -11.00
N ASN A 86 0.61 4.87 -10.49
CA ASN A 86 -0.36 5.75 -11.15
C ASN A 86 0.07 7.21 -11.27
N ASN A 87 1.05 7.66 -10.48
CA ASN A 87 1.59 9.02 -10.60
C ASN A 87 2.28 9.25 -11.95
N LEU A 88 2.75 8.17 -12.59
CA LEU A 88 3.51 8.19 -13.84
C LEU A 88 2.66 7.80 -15.05
N LEU A 89 1.37 7.56 -14.86
CA LEU A 89 0.42 7.20 -15.92
C LEU A 89 -0.51 8.36 -16.24
N PRO A 90 -0.95 8.55 -17.50
CA PRO A 90 -1.97 9.54 -17.85
C PRO A 90 -3.36 9.08 -17.35
N THR A 91 -3.65 9.38 -16.08
CA THR A 91 -4.86 8.93 -15.38
C THR A 91 -5.32 9.93 -14.32
N MET A 92 -6.62 9.92 -14.04
CA MET A 92 -7.23 10.63 -12.92
C MET A 92 -7.13 9.86 -11.60
N ALA A 93 -6.89 8.54 -11.66
CA ALA A 93 -6.79 7.68 -10.48
C ALA A 93 -5.41 7.83 -9.81
N ARG A 94 -5.15 8.98 -9.18
CA ARG A 94 -3.90 9.31 -8.48
C ARG A 94 -4.15 9.72 -7.03
N ALA A 95 -3.17 9.49 -6.17
CA ALA A 95 -3.17 9.91 -4.76
C ALA A 95 -1.87 10.68 -4.40
N ASN A 96 -1.35 11.46 -5.35
CA ASN A 96 -0.14 12.27 -5.20
C ASN A 96 -0.44 13.72 -4.78
N PHE A 97 -1.43 13.90 -3.91
CA PHE A 97 -1.82 15.21 -3.40
C PHE A 97 -2.36 15.12 -1.97
N PRO A 98 -2.30 16.20 -1.17
CA PRO A 98 -2.87 16.22 0.17
C PRO A 98 -4.38 16.03 0.16
N PRO A 99 -4.94 15.27 1.12
CA PRO A 99 -4.29 14.80 2.34
C PRO A 99 -3.64 13.39 2.25
N TYR A 100 -3.55 12.75 1.08
CA TYR A 100 -2.95 11.41 0.98
C TYR A 100 -1.48 11.39 1.44
N GLY A 101 -1.05 10.34 2.14
CA GLY A 101 0.29 10.28 2.72
C GLY A 101 0.57 11.32 3.81
N HIS A 102 -0.46 11.87 4.46
CA HIS A 102 -0.36 12.79 5.61
C HIS A 102 0.70 12.36 6.66
N ASN A 103 0.83 11.07 6.94
CA ASN A 103 1.73 10.50 7.93
C ASN A 103 3.18 10.32 7.43
N PHE A 104 3.45 10.45 6.13
CA PHE A 104 4.82 10.35 5.59
C PHE A 104 5.54 11.69 5.67
N VAL A 105 6.84 11.67 6.00
CA VAL A 105 7.69 12.88 6.08
C VAL A 105 7.76 13.63 4.73
N GLN A 106 7.84 12.90 3.61
CA GLN A 106 7.90 13.51 2.27
C GLN A 106 6.50 13.86 1.73
N HIS A 107 5.43 13.41 2.40
CA HIS A 107 4.02 13.51 2.02
C HIS A 107 3.69 13.00 0.58
N PHE A 108 2.42 12.64 0.31
CA PHE A 108 1.86 12.42 -1.05
C PHE A 108 2.56 11.39 -1.96
N THR A 109 2.93 10.21 -1.46
CA THR A 109 3.70 9.22 -2.25
C THR A 109 2.91 8.57 -3.39
N GLY A 110 1.60 8.80 -3.52
CA GLY A 110 0.73 8.05 -4.44
C GLY A 110 0.02 6.85 -3.82
N ARG A 111 0.12 6.67 -2.50
CA ARG A 111 -0.64 5.66 -1.74
C ARG A 111 -2.03 6.20 -1.41
N PHE A 112 -3.07 5.41 -1.67
CA PHE A 112 -4.47 5.81 -1.46
C PHE A 112 -4.89 5.67 0.02
N THR A 113 -4.10 6.26 0.91
CA THR A 113 -4.35 6.29 2.35
C THR A 113 -3.61 7.49 2.97
N ASN A 114 -3.74 7.71 4.27
CA ASN A 114 -2.97 8.74 4.97
C ASN A 114 -1.52 8.35 5.27
N GLY A 115 -1.10 7.10 5.04
CA GLY A 115 0.26 6.65 5.34
C GLY A 115 0.61 5.36 4.62
N ARG A 116 1.09 4.37 5.37
CA ARG A 116 1.45 3.03 4.87
C ARG A 116 0.25 2.22 4.42
N THR A 117 0.42 1.52 3.30
CA THR A 117 -0.49 0.47 2.82
C THR A 117 -0.18 -0.85 3.53
N LEU A 118 -1.04 -1.85 3.34
CA LEU A 118 -0.82 -3.19 3.92
C LEU A 118 0.54 -3.79 3.48
N PRO A 119 0.94 -3.76 2.20
CA PRO A 119 2.26 -4.25 1.77
C PRO A 119 3.44 -3.52 2.40
N ASP A 120 3.31 -2.22 2.71
CA ASP A 120 4.38 -1.49 3.40
C ASP A 120 4.59 -2.05 4.81
N PHE A 121 3.52 -2.30 5.57
CA PHE A 121 3.63 -2.94 6.88
C PHE A 121 4.20 -4.36 6.80
N ILE A 122 3.78 -5.14 5.79
CA ILE A 122 4.36 -6.47 5.57
C ILE A 122 5.86 -6.37 5.27
N ALA A 123 6.30 -5.40 4.49
CA ALA A 123 7.73 -5.16 4.26
C ALA A 123 8.48 -4.83 5.56
N GLU A 124 7.92 -3.99 6.44
CA GLU A 124 8.51 -3.71 7.77
C GLU A 124 8.66 -4.99 8.60
N PHE A 125 7.61 -5.82 8.66
CA PHE A 125 7.64 -7.07 9.43
C PHE A 125 8.61 -8.10 8.85
N LEU A 126 8.89 -8.04 7.54
CA LEU A 126 9.87 -8.87 6.84
C LEU A 126 11.30 -8.30 6.89
N GLU A 127 11.50 -7.16 7.55
CA GLU A 127 12.79 -6.44 7.59
C GLU A 127 13.28 -6.06 6.18
N LEU A 128 12.35 -5.74 5.28
CA LEU A 128 12.59 -5.29 3.91
C LEU A 128 12.32 -3.78 3.77
N PRO A 129 12.99 -3.09 2.84
CA PRO A 129 12.55 -1.76 2.41
C PRO A 129 11.17 -1.86 1.73
N TYR A 130 10.40 -0.76 1.71
CA TYR A 130 9.14 -0.73 0.97
C TYR A 130 9.38 -1.03 -0.51
N PRO A 131 8.63 -1.98 -1.11
CA PRO A 131 8.73 -2.24 -2.54
C PRO A 131 8.39 -0.97 -3.32
N PRO A 132 9.33 -0.40 -4.09
CA PRO A 132 9.08 0.84 -4.80
C PRO A 132 8.17 0.60 -6.03
N PRO A 133 7.46 1.63 -6.52
CA PRO A 133 6.62 1.49 -7.71
C PRO A 133 7.51 1.21 -8.93
N TYR A 134 7.20 0.14 -9.67
CA TYR A 134 7.97 -0.29 -10.84
C TYR A 134 8.22 0.84 -11.84
N LEU A 135 7.20 1.67 -12.16
CA LEU A 135 7.33 2.73 -13.16
C LEU A 135 8.30 3.85 -12.73
N GLY A 136 8.56 3.99 -11.42
CA GLY A 136 9.50 4.98 -10.88
C GLY A 136 10.96 4.51 -10.86
N ILE A 137 11.24 3.29 -11.34
CA ILE A 137 12.59 2.73 -11.38
C ILE A 137 13.26 3.07 -12.71
N HIS A 138 14.37 3.80 -12.64
CA HIS A 138 15.14 4.21 -13.81
C HIS A 138 16.44 3.40 -13.98
N ASP A 139 17.02 2.90 -12.88
CA ASP A 139 18.33 2.25 -12.86
C ASP A 139 18.21 0.72 -12.61
N SER A 140 19.07 0.17 -11.75
CA SER A 140 19.05 -1.23 -11.34
C SER A 140 17.79 -1.56 -10.54
N VAL A 141 17.13 -2.66 -10.90
CA VAL A 141 15.99 -3.17 -10.14
C VAL A 141 16.46 -3.65 -8.75
N PRO A 142 15.79 -3.25 -7.65
CA PRO A 142 16.12 -3.75 -6.32
C PRO A 142 15.88 -5.26 -6.21
N LEU A 143 16.81 -5.96 -5.56
CA LEU A 143 16.69 -7.39 -5.26
C LEU A 143 15.65 -7.68 -4.16
N THR A 144 15.16 -6.65 -3.47
CA THR A 144 14.17 -6.77 -2.39
C THR A 144 12.72 -6.76 -2.87
N GLY A 145 12.51 -6.75 -4.18
CA GLY A 145 11.20 -6.78 -4.80
C GLY A 145 10.66 -5.41 -5.20
N LEU A 146 9.50 -5.43 -5.85
CA LEU A 146 8.90 -4.29 -6.52
C LEU A 146 7.39 -4.28 -6.33
N ASN A 147 6.80 -3.09 -6.48
CA ASN A 147 5.37 -2.90 -6.50
C ASN A 147 4.87 -2.63 -7.93
N TYR A 148 4.06 -3.55 -8.44
CA TYR A 148 3.41 -3.47 -9.74
C TYR A 148 1.95 -3.02 -9.65
N ALA A 149 1.39 -2.89 -8.44
CA ALA A 149 0.00 -2.52 -8.23
C ALA A 149 -0.33 -1.16 -8.85
N SER A 150 -1.54 -1.02 -9.36
CA SER A 150 -2.00 0.16 -10.10
C SER A 150 -3.46 0.46 -9.79
N SER A 151 -3.74 1.67 -9.31
CA SER A 151 -5.09 2.12 -8.97
C SER A 151 -6.07 2.09 -10.15
N ALA A 152 -7.35 1.92 -9.83
CA ALA A 152 -8.53 1.77 -10.70
C ALA A 152 -8.62 0.46 -11.50
N CYS A 153 -7.50 -0.17 -11.84
CA CYS A 153 -7.52 -1.40 -12.62
C CYS A 153 -8.00 -2.62 -11.82
N GLY A 154 -8.37 -3.67 -12.55
CA GLY A 154 -8.82 -4.95 -12.01
C GLY A 154 -8.15 -6.14 -12.69
N ILE A 155 -8.80 -7.30 -12.57
CA ILE A 155 -8.42 -8.54 -13.27
C ILE A 155 -8.65 -8.35 -14.78
N LEU A 156 -9.81 -7.80 -15.16
CA LEU A 156 -10.15 -7.60 -16.56
C LEU A 156 -9.48 -6.35 -17.14
N PRO A 157 -9.03 -6.39 -18.41
CA PRO A 157 -8.33 -5.26 -19.02
C PRO A 157 -9.20 -4.02 -19.28
N GLN A 158 -10.53 -4.17 -19.31
CA GLN A 158 -11.47 -3.06 -19.50
C GLN A 158 -11.79 -2.32 -18.20
N THR A 159 -11.54 -2.94 -17.04
CA THR A 159 -11.84 -2.36 -15.72
C THR A 159 -11.00 -1.11 -15.47
N GLY A 160 -11.65 -0.03 -15.02
CA GLY A 160 -10.98 1.22 -14.64
C GLY A 160 -10.61 2.15 -15.80
N THR A 161 -10.87 1.76 -17.06
CA THR A 161 -10.56 2.55 -18.26
C THR A 161 -11.21 3.94 -18.28
N ILE A 162 -12.32 4.14 -17.56
CA ILE A 162 -13.00 5.44 -17.41
C ILE A 162 -12.13 6.50 -16.70
N PHE A 163 -11.12 6.08 -15.93
CA PHE A 163 -10.19 6.99 -15.25
C PHE A 163 -8.93 7.30 -16.07
N GLY A 164 -8.76 6.70 -17.25
CA GLY A 164 -7.56 6.82 -18.08
C GLY A 164 -6.71 5.55 -18.03
N LYS A 165 -5.39 5.69 -18.17
CA LYS A 165 -4.47 4.54 -18.18
C LYS A 165 -4.23 4.02 -16.77
N CYS A 166 -4.50 2.74 -16.55
CA CYS A 166 -3.99 1.97 -15.42
C CYS A 166 -3.34 0.67 -15.94
N LEU A 167 -2.68 -0.09 -15.05
CA LEU A 167 -2.07 -1.37 -15.36
C LEU A 167 -3.03 -2.49 -14.92
N SER A 168 -3.67 -3.18 -15.86
CA SER A 168 -4.50 -4.35 -15.53
C SER A 168 -3.64 -5.45 -14.91
N LEU A 169 -4.24 -6.42 -14.20
CA LEU A 169 -3.45 -7.49 -13.58
C LEU A 169 -2.55 -8.22 -14.60
N GLY A 170 -3.05 -8.44 -15.82
CA GLY A 170 -2.24 -8.97 -16.92
C GLY A 170 -1.02 -8.10 -17.25
N GLU A 171 -1.20 -6.79 -17.39
CA GLU A 171 -0.09 -5.86 -17.64
C GLU A 171 0.92 -5.84 -16.49
N GLN A 172 0.45 -5.92 -15.23
CA GLN A 172 1.34 -6.01 -14.07
C GLN A 172 2.21 -7.27 -14.11
N ILE A 173 1.63 -8.40 -14.53
CA ILE A 173 2.34 -9.67 -14.69
C ILE A 173 3.32 -9.61 -15.87
N ASP A 174 2.99 -8.90 -16.95
CA ASP A 174 3.93 -8.67 -18.05
C ASP A 174 5.14 -7.83 -17.61
N LEU A 175 4.93 -6.80 -16.77
CA LEU A 175 6.02 -6.03 -16.18
C LEU A 175 6.89 -6.87 -15.24
N PHE A 176 6.25 -7.74 -14.44
CA PHE A 176 6.97 -8.70 -13.61
C PHE A 176 7.78 -9.68 -14.46
N LYS A 177 7.19 -10.25 -15.51
CA LYS A 177 7.90 -11.11 -16.47
C LYS A 177 9.13 -10.43 -17.03
N TRP A 178 9.00 -9.18 -17.49
CA TRP A 178 10.14 -8.41 -17.99
C TRP A 178 11.22 -8.21 -16.92
N THR A 179 10.82 -7.96 -15.67
CA THR A 179 11.74 -7.85 -14.53
C THR A 179 12.55 -9.15 -14.35
N ILE A 180 11.87 -10.29 -14.36
CA ILE A 180 12.50 -11.61 -14.15
C ILE A 180 13.37 -12.03 -15.32
N GLU A 181 12.94 -11.79 -16.55
CA GLU A 181 13.65 -12.27 -17.75
C GLU A 181 14.79 -11.32 -18.17
N SER A 182 14.65 -10.01 -17.93
CA SER A 182 15.56 -9.01 -18.51
C SER A 182 16.41 -8.25 -17.48
N LYS A 183 16.00 -8.19 -16.21
CA LYS A 183 16.66 -7.35 -15.20
C LYS A 183 17.37 -8.15 -14.13
N LEU A 184 16.64 -9.00 -13.41
CA LEU A 184 17.21 -9.77 -12.31
C LEU A 184 18.35 -10.71 -12.72
N PRO A 185 18.38 -11.37 -13.90
CA PRO A 185 19.46 -12.30 -14.24
C PRO A 185 20.86 -11.67 -14.21
N THR A 186 20.96 -10.34 -14.36
CA THR A 186 22.23 -9.61 -14.28
C THR A 186 22.85 -9.58 -12.88
N HIS A 187 22.10 -9.95 -11.85
CA HIS A 187 22.52 -9.94 -10.44
C HIS A 187 22.82 -11.33 -9.88
N PHE A 188 22.62 -12.40 -10.64
CA PHE A 188 22.81 -13.79 -10.20
C PHE A 188 23.84 -14.50 -11.09
N ASN A 189 24.58 -15.44 -10.52
CA ASN A 189 25.59 -16.18 -11.26
C ASN A 189 24.98 -17.30 -12.11
N SER A 190 23.75 -17.73 -11.79
CA SER A 190 23.04 -18.77 -12.52
C SER A 190 21.51 -18.65 -12.43
N SER A 191 20.81 -19.36 -13.32
CA SER A 191 19.35 -19.49 -13.32
C SER A 191 18.80 -20.13 -12.04
N GLU A 192 19.57 -21.03 -11.42
CA GLU A 192 19.18 -21.75 -10.21
C GLU A 192 19.18 -20.80 -9.00
N GLU A 193 20.17 -19.90 -8.89
CA GLU A 193 20.21 -18.88 -7.83
C GLU A 193 19.02 -17.92 -7.92
N LEU A 194 18.69 -17.44 -9.13
CA LEU A 194 17.50 -16.61 -9.36
C LEU A 194 16.21 -17.38 -9.04
N SER A 195 16.11 -18.63 -9.50
CA SER A 195 14.94 -19.49 -9.22
C SER A 195 14.74 -19.70 -7.71
N LYS A 196 15.83 -19.91 -6.96
CA LYS A 196 15.80 -20.01 -5.50
C LYS A 196 15.38 -18.69 -4.85
N HIS A 197 15.95 -17.56 -5.29
CA HIS A 197 15.58 -16.24 -4.81
C HIS A 197 14.07 -15.99 -4.95
N LEU A 198 13.50 -16.31 -6.11
CA LEU A 198 12.07 -16.15 -6.37
C LEU A 198 11.21 -17.14 -5.56
N ALA A 199 11.63 -18.39 -5.44
CA ALA A 199 10.90 -19.39 -4.67
C ALA A 199 10.84 -19.07 -3.17
N ASP A 200 11.91 -18.48 -2.63
CA ASP A 200 12.00 -18.09 -1.21
C ASP A 200 11.28 -16.75 -0.92
N SER A 201 10.94 -15.97 -1.96
CA SER A 201 10.29 -14.66 -1.87
C SER A 201 8.76 -14.75 -1.72
N ILE A 202 8.15 -13.65 -1.28
CA ILE A 202 6.69 -13.55 -1.09
C ILE A 202 6.07 -12.69 -2.19
N PHE A 203 4.92 -13.14 -2.71
CA PHE A 203 4.14 -12.46 -3.72
C PHE A 203 2.75 -12.16 -3.15
N ILE A 204 2.39 -10.89 -3.04
CA ILE A 204 1.13 -10.46 -2.42
C ILE A 204 0.22 -9.77 -3.42
N PHE A 205 -1.06 -10.16 -3.43
CA PHE A 205 -2.05 -9.74 -4.40
C PHE A 205 -3.31 -9.18 -3.71
N THR A 206 -3.86 -8.10 -4.28
CA THR A 206 -5.23 -7.63 -4.01
C THR A 206 -5.85 -7.13 -5.31
N THR A 207 -6.96 -7.73 -5.76
CA THR A 207 -7.62 -7.31 -7.01
C THR A 207 -9.04 -7.91 -7.05
N GLY A 208 -9.83 -7.52 -8.04
CA GLY A 208 -11.23 -7.94 -8.19
C GLY A 208 -12.24 -6.89 -7.72
N SER A 209 -11.89 -6.09 -6.71
CA SER A 209 -12.78 -5.04 -6.18
C SER A 209 -13.25 -4.08 -7.27
N ASN A 210 -12.33 -3.62 -8.13
CA ASN A 210 -12.66 -2.69 -9.21
C ASN A 210 -13.46 -3.34 -10.34
N ASP A 211 -13.33 -4.64 -10.59
CA ASP A 211 -14.15 -5.36 -11.57
C ASP A 211 -15.63 -5.35 -11.15
N TYR A 212 -15.91 -5.19 -9.86
CA TYR A 212 -17.26 -4.90 -9.38
C TYR A 212 -17.55 -3.39 -9.34
N ILE A 213 -16.74 -2.59 -8.64
CA ILE A 213 -17.00 -1.16 -8.38
C ILE A 213 -17.06 -0.34 -9.66
N GLN A 214 -16.16 -0.59 -10.61
CA GLN A 214 -15.93 0.23 -11.79
C GLN A 214 -16.33 -0.49 -13.08
N ASN A 215 -17.09 -1.58 -12.98
CA ASN A 215 -17.55 -2.35 -14.13
C ASN A 215 -18.92 -3.01 -13.85
N TYR A 216 -18.97 -4.15 -13.14
CA TYR A 216 -20.23 -4.91 -12.97
C TYR A 216 -21.36 -4.14 -12.27
N LEU A 217 -21.03 -3.33 -11.25
CA LEU A 217 -22.00 -2.55 -10.48
C LEU A 217 -22.24 -1.15 -11.07
N GLU A 218 -21.78 -0.88 -12.30
CA GLU A 218 -21.96 0.38 -13.02
C GLU A 218 -22.68 0.17 -14.37
N PRO A 219 -23.96 -0.26 -14.36
CA PRO A 219 -24.77 -0.56 -15.57
C PRO A 219 -24.95 0.62 -16.53
N THR A 220 -24.70 1.85 -16.08
CA THR A 220 -24.84 3.04 -16.94
C THR A 220 -23.65 3.24 -17.86
N LEU A 221 -22.51 2.60 -17.56
CA LEU A 221 -21.26 2.72 -18.28
C LEU A 221 -20.83 1.41 -18.94
N PHE A 222 -21.22 0.27 -18.38
CA PHE A 222 -20.82 -1.06 -18.84
C PHE A 222 -22.03 -1.99 -18.97
N SER A 223 -22.01 -2.86 -19.98
CA SER A 223 -23.05 -3.89 -20.20
C SER A 223 -22.81 -5.16 -19.38
N THR A 224 -21.75 -5.23 -18.57
CA THR A 224 -21.31 -6.49 -17.95
C THR A 224 -22.38 -7.18 -17.11
N ASN A 225 -23.20 -6.43 -16.36
CA ASN A 225 -24.28 -7.04 -15.57
C ASN A 225 -25.54 -7.39 -16.36
N HIS A 226 -25.62 -6.95 -17.61
CA HIS A 226 -26.59 -7.45 -18.58
C HIS A 226 -26.08 -8.74 -19.23
N ASP A 227 -24.77 -8.80 -19.51
CA ASP A 227 -24.14 -9.92 -20.20
C ASP A 227 -23.86 -11.12 -19.28
N TYR A 228 -23.71 -10.87 -17.98
CA TYR A 228 -23.42 -11.89 -16.96
C TYR A 228 -24.30 -11.73 -15.73
N ASP A 229 -24.87 -12.83 -15.26
CA ASP A 229 -25.39 -12.91 -13.89
C ASP A 229 -24.23 -12.90 -12.86
N PRO A 230 -24.50 -12.67 -11.56
CA PRO A 230 -23.44 -12.55 -10.57
C PRO A 230 -22.50 -13.76 -10.45
N GLN A 231 -23.01 -14.98 -10.66
CA GLN A 231 -22.22 -16.21 -10.55
C GLN A 231 -21.34 -16.42 -11.78
N SER A 232 -21.88 -16.17 -12.97
CA SER A 232 -21.12 -16.28 -14.22
C SER A 232 -20.05 -15.20 -14.33
N PHE A 233 -20.32 -13.98 -13.85
CA PHE A 233 -19.30 -12.94 -13.76
C PHE A 233 -18.18 -13.30 -12.77
N ALA A 234 -18.54 -13.80 -11.59
CA ALA A 234 -17.53 -14.30 -10.64
C ALA A 234 -16.68 -15.44 -11.25
N GLN A 235 -17.28 -16.32 -12.03
CA GLN A 235 -16.54 -17.39 -12.73
C GLN A 235 -15.56 -16.82 -13.76
N LEU A 236 -15.96 -15.84 -14.56
CA LEU A 236 -15.09 -15.16 -15.53
C LEU A 236 -13.83 -14.61 -14.86
N LEU A 237 -13.99 -13.88 -13.74
CA LEU A 237 -12.85 -13.32 -13.00
C LEU A 237 -11.93 -14.41 -12.44
N ILE A 238 -12.50 -15.53 -11.98
CA ILE A 238 -11.74 -16.65 -11.40
C ILE A 238 -10.95 -17.41 -12.47
N ASP A 239 -11.51 -17.57 -13.67
CA ASP A 239 -10.84 -18.21 -14.78
C ASP A 239 -9.61 -17.39 -15.24
N ASP A 240 -9.77 -16.07 -15.39
CA ASP A 240 -8.66 -15.18 -15.72
C ASP A 240 -7.61 -15.13 -14.60
N LEU A 241 -8.04 -15.04 -13.33
CA LEU A 241 -7.13 -15.05 -12.19
C LEU A 241 -6.33 -16.37 -12.09
N SER A 242 -6.95 -17.51 -12.42
CA SER A 242 -6.26 -18.80 -12.49
C SER A 242 -5.14 -18.79 -13.53
N ASN A 243 -5.38 -18.21 -14.71
CA ASN A 243 -4.38 -18.07 -15.77
C ASN A 243 -3.22 -17.17 -15.33
N HIS A 244 -3.53 -16.08 -14.62
CA HIS A 244 -2.55 -15.17 -14.05
C HIS A 244 -1.67 -15.86 -12.98
N PHE A 245 -2.26 -16.61 -12.06
CA PHE A 245 -1.50 -17.36 -11.05
C PHE A 245 -0.61 -18.45 -11.64
N GLN A 246 -1.08 -19.16 -12.67
CA GLN A 246 -0.23 -20.10 -13.39
C GLN A 246 0.94 -19.40 -14.11
N SER A 247 0.74 -18.19 -14.62
CA SER A 247 1.79 -17.40 -15.26
C SER A 247 2.87 -16.97 -14.26
N VAL A 248 2.50 -16.41 -13.11
CA VAL A 248 3.49 -16.01 -12.08
C VAL A 248 4.19 -17.23 -11.47
N TYR A 249 3.51 -18.36 -11.33
CA TYR A 249 4.15 -19.62 -10.92
C TYR A 249 5.22 -20.07 -11.92
N LYS A 250 4.93 -20.01 -13.23
CA LYS A 250 5.92 -20.32 -14.28
C LYS A 250 7.13 -19.39 -14.24
N LEU A 251 6.95 -18.16 -13.78
CA LEU A 251 8.03 -17.18 -13.59
C LEU A 251 8.83 -17.38 -12.29
N GLY A 252 8.45 -18.31 -11.42
CA GLY A 252 9.21 -18.68 -10.23
C GLY A 252 8.51 -18.41 -8.90
N ALA A 253 7.31 -17.81 -8.90
CA ALA A 253 6.57 -17.58 -7.66
C ALA A 253 6.17 -18.89 -6.99
N ARG A 254 6.43 -19.02 -5.68
CA ARG A 254 6.02 -20.19 -4.89
C ARG A 254 5.17 -19.84 -3.68
N LYS A 255 5.39 -18.68 -3.03
CA LYS A 255 4.62 -18.25 -1.85
C LYS A 255 3.70 -17.08 -2.25
N ILE A 256 2.45 -17.38 -2.59
CA ILE A 256 1.49 -16.40 -3.09
C ILE A 256 0.43 -16.15 -2.03
N ILE A 257 0.16 -14.89 -1.72
CA ILE A 257 -0.89 -14.47 -0.79
C ILE A 257 -1.89 -13.64 -1.57
N MET A 258 -3.13 -14.12 -1.65
CA MET A 258 -4.22 -13.42 -2.32
C MET A 258 -5.27 -12.97 -1.32
N HIS A 259 -5.59 -11.68 -1.34
CA HIS A 259 -6.68 -11.12 -0.55
C HIS A 259 -8.01 -11.41 -1.25
N GLU A 260 -8.99 -11.89 -0.49
CA GLU A 260 -10.36 -11.88 -0.98
C GLU A 260 -10.89 -10.44 -1.08
N ILE A 261 -12.03 -10.24 -1.74
CA ILE A 261 -12.63 -8.92 -1.84
C ILE A 261 -13.29 -8.56 -0.50
N ALA A 262 -12.94 -7.38 0.05
CA ALA A 262 -13.57 -6.81 1.23
C ALA A 262 -15.09 -6.61 1.04
N PRO A 263 -15.91 -6.44 2.10
CA PRO A 263 -17.35 -6.34 1.90
C PRO A 263 -17.70 -4.98 1.29
N LEU A 264 -17.80 -4.93 -0.04
CA LEU A 264 -17.98 -3.68 -0.79
C LEU A 264 -19.22 -2.89 -0.33
N GLY A 265 -20.32 -3.56 0.01
CA GLY A 265 -21.52 -2.93 0.54
C GLY A 265 -21.32 -2.18 1.86
N CYS A 266 -20.19 -2.38 2.54
CA CYS A 266 -19.83 -1.67 3.77
C CYS A 266 -18.98 -0.40 3.53
N ILE A 267 -18.35 -0.24 2.36
CA ILE A 267 -17.49 0.91 2.12
C ILE A 267 -18.33 2.19 2.03
N PRO A 268 -17.80 3.37 2.40
CA PRO A 268 -18.56 4.61 2.40
C PRO A 268 -19.21 4.93 1.05
N HIS A 269 -18.56 4.60 -0.08
CA HIS A 269 -19.16 4.73 -1.41
C HIS A 269 -20.57 4.12 -1.51
N TYR A 270 -20.71 2.82 -1.17
CA TYR A 270 -21.99 2.13 -1.30
C TYR A 270 -22.95 2.44 -0.17
N THR A 271 -22.47 2.64 1.05
CA THR A 271 -23.37 3.01 2.17
C THR A 271 -23.98 4.38 1.93
N ARG A 272 -23.26 5.33 1.32
CA ARG A 272 -23.81 6.62 0.89
C ARG A 272 -24.73 6.49 -0.33
N LYS A 273 -24.32 5.75 -1.36
CA LYS A 273 -25.12 5.52 -2.59
C LYS A 273 -26.51 4.95 -2.27
N TYR A 274 -26.58 4.01 -1.32
CA TYR A 274 -27.81 3.33 -0.93
C TYR A 274 -28.44 3.83 0.39
N GLN A 275 -27.92 4.93 0.96
CA GLN A 275 -28.43 5.53 2.21
C GLN A 275 -28.55 4.50 3.36
N VAL A 276 -27.54 3.64 3.48
CA VAL A 276 -27.47 2.61 4.51
C VAL A 276 -27.30 3.26 5.88
N VAL A 277 -27.97 2.70 6.89
CA VAL A 277 -27.84 3.13 8.28
C VAL A 277 -26.40 2.92 8.77
N VAL A 278 -25.86 3.87 9.53
CA VAL A 278 -24.52 3.79 10.15
C VAL A 278 -24.35 2.47 10.91
N GLY A 279 -23.19 1.83 10.76
CA GLY A 279 -22.89 0.51 11.34
C GLY A 279 -23.53 -0.68 10.63
N LYS A 280 -24.17 -0.49 9.48
CA LYS A 280 -24.68 -1.56 8.60
C LYS A 280 -24.07 -1.50 7.21
N CYS A 281 -24.23 -2.58 6.45
CA CYS A 281 -23.78 -2.70 5.08
C CYS A 281 -24.95 -2.90 4.12
N HIS A 282 -24.72 -2.62 2.84
CA HIS A 282 -25.63 -2.98 1.76
C HIS A 282 -25.45 -4.46 1.38
N GLU A 283 -26.25 -5.34 2.00
CA GLU A 283 -26.09 -6.79 1.88
C GLU A 283 -26.20 -7.35 0.46
N GLN A 284 -27.04 -6.74 -0.40
CA GLN A 284 -27.16 -7.20 -1.78
C GLN A 284 -25.84 -7.02 -2.56
N THR A 285 -25.10 -5.93 -2.32
CA THR A 285 -23.77 -5.73 -2.92
C THR A 285 -22.80 -6.78 -2.42
N ASN A 286 -22.80 -7.07 -1.11
CA ASN A 286 -21.93 -8.09 -0.52
C ASN A 286 -22.27 -9.50 -1.02
N GLN A 287 -23.54 -9.80 -1.24
CA GLN A 287 -23.98 -11.08 -1.79
C GLN A 287 -23.43 -11.31 -3.21
N ILE A 288 -23.43 -10.29 -4.07
CA ILE A 288 -22.85 -10.38 -5.42
C ILE A 288 -21.35 -10.73 -5.36
N VAL A 289 -20.61 -10.05 -4.49
CA VAL A 289 -19.15 -10.26 -4.29
C VAL A 289 -18.86 -11.63 -3.67
N SER A 290 -19.76 -12.17 -2.84
CA SER A 290 -19.56 -13.43 -2.14
C SER A 290 -19.32 -14.62 -3.08
N TYR A 291 -19.87 -14.59 -4.30
CA TYR A 291 -19.63 -15.63 -5.30
C TYR A 291 -18.16 -15.69 -5.73
N PHE A 292 -17.50 -14.53 -5.90
CA PHE A 292 -16.08 -14.48 -6.20
C PHE A 292 -15.25 -15.01 -5.04
N ASN A 293 -15.50 -14.53 -3.81
CA ASN A 293 -14.73 -14.96 -2.63
C ASN A 293 -14.85 -16.47 -2.38
N THR A 294 -16.04 -17.04 -2.58
CA THR A 294 -16.26 -18.50 -2.46
C THR A 294 -15.42 -19.27 -3.48
N LYS A 295 -15.49 -18.88 -4.75
CA LYS A 295 -14.73 -19.51 -5.84
C LYS A 295 -13.23 -19.28 -5.72
N LEU A 296 -12.79 -18.14 -5.19
CA LEU A 296 -11.38 -17.84 -4.94
C LEU A 296 -10.78 -18.83 -3.96
N HIS A 297 -11.48 -19.12 -2.86
CA HIS A 297 -11.00 -20.10 -1.89
C HIS A 297 -10.81 -21.50 -2.53
N GLU A 298 -11.76 -21.92 -3.36
CA GLU A 298 -11.66 -23.18 -4.11
C GLU A 298 -10.49 -23.17 -5.11
N LEU A 299 -10.31 -22.05 -5.83
CA LEU A 299 -9.20 -21.86 -6.77
C LEU A 299 -7.84 -21.99 -6.08
N LEU A 300 -7.60 -21.26 -4.97
CA LEU A 300 -6.30 -21.29 -4.29
C LEU A 300 -5.97 -22.67 -3.74
N LYS A 301 -6.96 -23.40 -3.24
CA LYS A 301 -6.81 -24.79 -2.80
C LYS A 301 -6.46 -25.72 -3.97
N SER A 302 -7.16 -25.58 -5.09
CA SER A 302 -6.90 -26.34 -6.32
C SER A 302 -5.49 -26.09 -6.85
N LEU A 303 -5.09 -24.82 -6.97
CA LEU A 303 -3.76 -24.42 -7.44
C LEU A 303 -2.65 -24.93 -6.50
N THR A 304 -2.82 -24.83 -5.19
CA THR A 304 -1.84 -25.38 -4.23
C THR A 304 -1.64 -26.89 -4.43
N SER A 305 -2.70 -27.62 -4.76
CA SER A 305 -2.61 -29.08 -4.99
C SER A 305 -2.02 -29.47 -6.35
N THR A 306 -2.07 -28.57 -7.34
CA THR A 306 -1.68 -28.87 -8.73
C THR A 306 -0.34 -28.25 -9.11
N LEU A 307 0.03 -27.12 -8.49
CA LEU A 307 1.28 -26.42 -8.72
C LEU A 307 2.31 -26.86 -7.66
N GLN A 308 3.09 -27.88 -8.02
CA GLN A 308 4.03 -28.53 -7.11
C GLN A 308 4.99 -27.54 -6.43
N GLY A 309 5.08 -27.63 -5.11
CA GLY A 309 5.98 -26.79 -4.30
C GLY A 309 5.52 -25.33 -4.17
N SER A 310 4.33 -24.99 -4.65
CA SER A 310 3.70 -23.71 -4.35
C SER A 310 2.82 -23.79 -3.10
N ILE A 311 2.65 -22.65 -2.45
CA ILE A 311 1.73 -22.42 -1.35
C ILE A 311 0.96 -21.16 -1.70
N LEU A 312 -0.36 -21.31 -1.85
CA LEU A 312 -1.26 -20.20 -2.04
C LEU A 312 -2.07 -19.98 -0.76
N VAL A 313 -1.99 -18.78 -0.22
CA VAL A 313 -2.63 -18.36 1.03
C VAL A 313 -3.76 -17.39 0.71
N LEU A 314 -4.91 -17.61 1.33
CA LEU A 314 -6.06 -16.71 1.31
C LEU A 314 -5.99 -15.76 2.51
N ALA A 315 -5.97 -14.44 2.27
CA ALA A 315 -6.15 -13.44 3.32
C ALA A 315 -7.63 -13.06 3.45
N ARG A 316 -8.24 -13.34 4.61
CA ARG A 316 -9.69 -13.29 4.86
C ARG A 316 -10.20 -11.90 5.25
N ILE A 317 -9.91 -10.90 4.40
CA ILE A 317 -10.24 -9.49 4.65
C ILE A 317 -11.75 -9.21 4.68
N ASN A 318 -12.59 -10.05 4.05
CA ASN A 318 -14.03 -9.83 3.99
C ASN A 318 -14.66 -9.88 5.39
N SER A 319 -14.30 -10.92 6.14
CA SER A 319 -14.77 -11.13 7.51
C SER A 319 -14.28 -10.06 8.49
N LEU A 320 -13.02 -9.60 8.33
CA LEU A 320 -12.48 -8.49 9.12
C LEU A 320 -13.25 -7.20 8.84
N GLY A 321 -13.56 -6.91 7.57
CA GLY A 321 -14.36 -5.74 7.20
C GLY A 321 -15.68 -5.71 7.97
N TYR A 322 -16.46 -6.78 7.94
CA TYR A 322 -17.71 -6.86 8.70
C TYR A 322 -17.53 -6.66 10.21
N ASP A 323 -16.52 -7.30 10.80
CA ASP A 323 -16.29 -7.20 12.24
C ASP A 323 -15.83 -5.80 12.65
N VAL A 324 -15.05 -5.10 11.81
CA VAL A 324 -14.65 -3.71 12.08
C VAL A 324 -15.84 -2.76 12.02
N ILE A 325 -16.76 -2.94 11.06
CA ILE A 325 -17.97 -2.10 10.95
C ILE A 325 -18.89 -2.31 12.15
N THR A 326 -19.05 -3.55 12.60
CA THR A 326 -20.00 -3.91 13.67
C THR A 326 -19.41 -3.74 15.07
N ASN A 327 -18.09 -3.94 15.23
CA ASN A 327 -17.36 -3.89 16.50
C ASN A 327 -16.11 -2.99 16.41
N PRO A 328 -16.23 -1.70 16.02
CA PRO A 328 -15.08 -0.84 15.75
C PRO A 328 -14.14 -0.65 16.95
N SER A 329 -14.70 -0.60 18.16
CA SER A 329 -13.94 -0.41 19.41
C SER A 329 -12.99 -1.56 19.73
N LYS A 330 -13.27 -2.79 19.25
CA LYS A 330 -12.38 -3.95 19.35
C LYS A 330 -11.02 -3.67 18.69
N TYR A 331 -11.02 -2.82 17.68
CA TYR A 331 -9.85 -2.45 16.88
C TYR A 331 -9.32 -1.04 17.20
N GLY A 332 -9.88 -0.38 18.21
CA GLY A 332 -9.49 0.98 18.60
C GLY A 332 -10.09 2.09 17.74
N TYR A 333 -11.10 1.79 16.91
CA TYR A 333 -11.78 2.80 16.10
C TYR A 333 -12.96 3.42 16.86
N SER A 334 -13.05 4.74 16.83
CA SER A 334 -14.27 5.48 17.22
C SER A 334 -15.25 5.58 16.06
N ASP A 335 -14.76 5.56 14.82
CA ASP A 335 -15.57 5.63 13.61
C ASP A 335 -15.07 4.65 12.55
N ALA A 336 -15.90 3.68 12.21
CA ALA A 336 -15.64 2.76 11.11
C ALA A 336 -16.59 2.92 9.93
N SER A 337 -17.44 3.94 9.92
CA SER A 337 -18.46 4.14 8.87
C SER A 337 -18.18 5.35 7.97
N ASN A 338 -17.45 6.35 8.48
CA ASN A 338 -17.22 7.60 7.77
C ASN A 338 -15.75 7.76 7.35
N PRO A 339 -15.49 8.37 6.17
CA PRO A 339 -14.12 8.71 5.78
C PRO A 339 -13.56 9.80 6.67
N CYS A 340 -12.28 9.70 7.01
CA CYS A 340 -11.59 10.75 7.75
C CYS A 340 -11.27 11.97 6.88
N CYS A 341 -10.87 11.81 5.62
CA CYS A 341 -10.64 12.96 4.77
C CYS A 341 -11.97 13.58 4.29
N THR A 342 -11.95 14.88 3.98
CA THR A 342 -13.08 15.49 3.28
C THR A 342 -13.11 14.98 1.85
N THR A 343 -14.22 14.37 1.43
CA THR A 343 -14.34 13.72 0.11
C THR A 343 -15.37 14.40 -0.78
N TRP A 344 -15.23 14.20 -2.10
CA TRP A 344 -16.30 14.49 -3.04
C TRP A 344 -17.52 13.57 -2.80
N GLY A 345 -18.69 13.98 -3.30
CA GLY A 345 -19.90 13.15 -3.24
C GLY A 345 -20.37 12.83 -1.81
N ASN A 346 -20.10 13.71 -0.85
CA ASN A 346 -20.53 13.59 0.56
C ASN A 346 -20.13 12.27 1.24
N GLY A 347 -18.85 11.90 1.16
CA GLY A 347 -18.34 10.68 1.78
C GLY A 347 -18.12 9.52 0.82
N SER A 348 -18.53 9.64 -0.46
CA SER A 348 -18.62 8.49 -1.37
C SER A 348 -17.50 8.38 -2.39
N ALA A 349 -16.55 9.31 -2.42
CA ALA A 349 -15.50 9.38 -3.43
C ALA A 349 -14.10 9.64 -2.81
N ALA A 350 -13.12 9.95 -3.66
CA ALA A 350 -11.78 10.33 -3.24
C ALA A 350 -11.74 11.63 -2.43
N CYS A 351 -10.63 11.85 -1.71
CA CYS A 351 -10.41 13.08 -0.97
C CYS A 351 -10.40 14.31 -1.89
N ILE A 352 -10.90 15.44 -1.38
CA ILE A 352 -10.76 16.74 -2.04
C ILE A 352 -9.33 17.24 -1.79
N PRO A 353 -8.58 17.62 -2.84
CA PRO A 353 -7.23 18.13 -2.68
C PRO A 353 -7.16 19.31 -1.69
N TRP A 354 -6.15 19.29 -0.82
CA TRP A 354 -5.80 20.37 0.12
C TRP A 354 -6.79 20.65 1.25
N LEU A 355 -7.86 19.87 1.39
CA LEU A 355 -8.74 19.98 2.56
C LEU A 355 -8.17 19.19 3.74
N GLU A 356 -8.26 19.79 4.92
CA GLU A 356 -7.82 19.19 6.17
C GLU A 356 -8.64 17.91 6.45
N PRO A 357 -7.98 16.79 6.81
CA PRO A 357 -8.67 15.59 7.25
C PRO A 357 -9.26 15.76 8.67
N CYS A 358 -10.02 14.76 9.11
CA CYS A 358 -10.56 14.69 10.45
C CYS A 358 -9.45 14.73 11.52
N PRO A 359 -9.76 15.22 12.75
CA PRO A 359 -8.87 15.03 13.87
C PRO A 359 -8.79 13.54 14.23
N ASN A 360 -7.60 13.04 14.59
CA ASN A 360 -7.33 11.66 14.99
C ASN A 360 -7.65 10.61 13.89
N PRO A 361 -6.92 10.64 12.74
CA PRO A 361 -7.10 9.65 11.68
C PRO A 361 -6.84 8.21 12.14
N ASN A 362 -6.07 8.01 13.22
CA ASN A 362 -5.81 6.71 13.83
C ASN A 362 -7.03 6.09 14.54
N GLN A 363 -8.10 6.84 14.76
CA GLN A 363 -9.36 6.35 15.33
C GLN A 363 -10.43 6.12 14.25
N HIS A 364 -10.09 6.31 12.98
CA HIS A 364 -10.97 6.07 11.84
C HIS A 364 -10.52 4.84 11.06
N PHE A 365 -11.47 4.03 10.58
CA PHE A 365 -11.15 2.90 9.70
C PHE A 365 -10.99 3.34 8.24
N PHE A 366 -11.88 4.18 7.73
CA PHE A 366 -11.85 4.66 6.35
C PHE A 366 -11.10 5.98 6.24
N TRP A 367 -10.21 6.05 5.26
CA TRP A 367 -9.54 7.28 4.90
C TRP A 367 -10.40 8.12 3.95
N ASP A 368 -10.91 7.51 2.89
CA ASP A 368 -11.78 8.11 1.89
C ASP A 368 -13.00 7.22 1.59
N GLY A 369 -13.71 7.47 0.49
CA GLY A 369 -14.90 6.72 0.09
C GLY A 369 -14.70 5.21 -0.15
N TYR A 370 -13.45 4.75 -0.28
CA TYR A 370 -13.09 3.40 -0.71
C TYR A 370 -11.99 2.77 0.14
N HIS A 371 -11.01 3.55 0.57
CA HIS A 371 -9.75 3.06 1.12
C HIS A 371 -9.65 3.21 2.64
N ASN A 372 -8.86 2.33 3.24
CA ASN A 372 -8.63 2.32 4.67
C ASN A 372 -7.57 3.35 5.08
N THR A 373 -7.62 3.78 6.34
CA THR A 373 -6.53 4.50 6.99
C THR A 373 -5.30 3.61 7.15
N GLU A 374 -4.15 4.23 7.41
CA GLU A 374 -2.91 3.53 7.76
C GLU A 374 -3.13 2.56 8.93
N THR A 375 -3.92 2.93 9.93
CA THR A 375 -4.26 2.05 11.05
C THR A 375 -5.10 0.86 10.62
N GLY A 376 -6.08 1.06 9.72
CA GLY A 376 -6.83 -0.03 9.09
C GLY A 376 -5.92 -1.02 8.37
N ASN A 377 -4.97 -0.51 7.60
CA ASN A 377 -3.97 -1.33 6.90
C ASN A 377 -3.06 -2.09 7.87
N SER A 378 -2.64 -1.45 8.97
CA SER A 378 -1.79 -2.06 10.00
C SER A 378 -2.46 -3.25 10.69
N VAL A 379 -3.76 -3.14 11.02
CA VAL A 379 -4.53 -4.25 11.63
C VAL A 379 -4.56 -5.45 10.69
N ALA A 380 -4.93 -5.25 9.43
CA ALA A 380 -4.99 -6.34 8.45
C ALA A 380 -3.61 -6.97 8.19
N ALA A 381 -2.56 -6.14 8.05
CA ALA A 381 -1.19 -6.62 7.89
C ALA A 381 -0.74 -7.47 9.09
N SER A 382 -1.00 -7.00 10.31
CA SER A 382 -0.62 -7.68 11.54
C SER A 382 -1.33 -9.03 11.70
N LEU A 383 -2.64 -9.08 11.40
CA LEU A 383 -3.40 -10.33 11.44
C LEU A 383 -2.88 -11.35 10.42
N CYS A 384 -2.64 -10.93 9.18
CA CYS A 384 -2.07 -11.81 8.16
C CYS A 384 -0.65 -12.29 8.51
N PHE A 385 0.14 -11.40 9.12
CA PHE A 385 1.50 -11.75 9.49
C PHE A 385 1.55 -12.79 10.61
N ASN A 386 0.68 -12.66 11.61
CA ASN A 386 0.77 -13.42 12.85
C ASN A 386 -0.18 -14.62 12.96
N THR A 387 -1.26 -14.69 12.17
CA THR A 387 -2.33 -15.69 12.39
C THR A 387 -2.68 -16.46 11.12
N SER A 388 -2.71 -17.79 11.23
CA SER A 388 -3.10 -18.68 10.13
C SER A 388 -4.62 -18.74 9.93
N GLU A 389 -5.38 -18.25 10.90
CA GLU A 389 -6.85 -18.12 10.83
C GLU A 389 -7.27 -17.00 9.87
N PHE A 390 -6.51 -15.90 9.87
CA PHE A 390 -6.73 -14.78 8.95
C PHE A 390 -6.06 -15.02 7.60
N CYS A 391 -4.79 -15.43 7.59
CA CYS A 391 -4.08 -15.83 6.39
C CYS A 391 -3.96 -17.35 6.38
N THR A 392 -4.85 -18.02 5.64
CA THR A 392 -5.03 -19.48 5.69
C THR A 392 -4.49 -20.16 4.43
N PRO A 393 -3.82 -21.31 4.54
CA PRO A 393 -3.60 -22.10 5.76
C PRO A 393 -2.38 -21.69 6.59
N PHE A 394 -1.57 -20.73 6.12
CA PHE A 394 -0.33 -20.31 6.77
C PHE A 394 -0.30 -18.79 6.94
N SER A 395 0.04 -18.33 8.14
CA SER A 395 0.40 -16.93 8.34
C SER A 395 1.69 -16.61 7.58
N ILE A 396 1.98 -15.32 7.36
CA ILE A 396 3.27 -14.95 6.74
C ILE A 396 4.43 -15.43 7.61
N LYS A 397 4.31 -15.35 8.93
CA LYS A 397 5.32 -15.87 9.86
C LYS A 397 5.61 -17.36 9.65
N ASP A 398 4.59 -18.16 9.34
CA ASP A 398 4.76 -19.58 9.01
C ASP A 398 5.43 -19.75 7.63
N LEU A 399 5.02 -18.96 6.62
CA LEU A 399 5.58 -19.03 5.27
C LEU A 399 7.09 -18.72 5.21
N ILE A 400 7.60 -17.90 6.13
CA ILE A 400 9.03 -17.58 6.22
C ILE A 400 9.86 -18.81 6.63
N GLN A 401 9.25 -19.78 7.35
CA GLN A 401 9.94 -20.97 7.86
C GLN A 401 9.94 -22.15 6.88
N ILE A 402 9.19 -22.05 5.79
CA ILE A 402 9.09 -23.06 4.72
C ILE A 402 10.07 -22.69 3.61
#